data_AF-A0A379TI03-F1
#
_entry.id   AF-A0A379TI03-F1
#
_cell.length_a   1.000
_cell.length_b   1.000
_cell.length_c   1.000
_cell.angle_alpha   90.00
_cell.angle_beta   90.00
_cell.angle_gamma   90.00
#
_symmetry.space_group_name_H-M   'P 1'
#
loop_
_entity.id
_entity.type
_entity.pdbx_description
1 polymer ?
#
loop_
_entity_poly.entity_id
_entity_poly.type
_entity_poly.pdbx_seq_one_letter_code
_entity_poly.pdbx_strand_id
1 'polypeptide(L)' 'MDSGAAIARRTAWLLEHEAPDAKSTDANIAYCMAMTPGAEQLLPVLQRYGFETLEKLAV' A
#
# COMPACT_ATOMS: atom_id res chain seq x y z
N MET A 1 -17.86 15.05 1.07
CA MET A 1 -17.29 14.62 2.35
C MET A 1 -16.85 13.19 2.18
N ASP A 2 -15.57 12.88 2.37
CA ASP A 2 -15.03 11.51 2.34
C ASP A 2 -14.47 11.11 3.72
N SER A 3 -14.06 9.86 3.85
CA SER A 3 -13.59 9.26 5.09
C SER A 3 -12.07 9.34 5.29
N GLY A 4 -11.29 9.89 4.35
CA GLY A 4 -9.84 9.74 4.32
C GLY A 4 -9.14 10.22 5.58
N ALA A 5 -9.48 11.42 6.06
CA ALA A 5 -8.89 11.97 7.29
C ALA A 5 -9.32 11.20 8.56
N ALA A 6 -10.53 10.62 8.56
CA ALA A 6 -11.00 9.80 9.67
C ALA A 6 -10.26 8.45 9.73
N ILE A 7 -10.01 7.83 8.58
CA ILE A 7 -9.23 6.59 8.46
C ILE A 7 -7.79 6.82 8.93
N ALA A 8 -7.13 7.89 8.45
CA ALA A 8 -5.75 8.20 8.85
C ALA A 8 -5.58 8.35 10.38
N ARG A 9 -6.51 9.06 11.05
CA ARG A 9 -6.49 9.17 12.51
C ARG A 9 -6.69 7.84 13.21
N ARG A 10 -7.57 6.97 12.68
CA ARG A 10 -7.79 5.64 13.25
C ARG A 10 -6.54 4.76 13.08
N THR A 11 -5.88 4.80 11.93
CA THR A 11 -4.62 4.06 11.70
C THR A 11 -3.52 4.51 12.66
N ALA A 12 -3.33 5.82 12.86
CA ALA A 12 -2.34 6.33 13.82
C ALA A 12 -2.63 5.82 15.24
N TRP A 13 -3.88 5.90 15.68
CA TRP A 13 -4.27 5.41 17.01
C TRP A 13 -4.03 3.90 17.15
N LEU A 14 -4.34 3.09 16.13
CA LEU A 14 -4.10 1.64 16.15
C LEU A 14 -2.60 1.30 16.24
N LEU A 15 -1.75 2.02 15.50
CA LEU A 15 -0.29 1.83 15.54
C LEU A 15 0.29 2.13 16.93
N GLU A 16 -0.29 3.08 17.65
CA GLU A 16 0.16 3.47 19.00
C GLU A 16 -0.32 2.52 20.11
N HIS A 17 -1.48 1.85 19.94
CA HIS A 17 -2.17 1.18 21.05
C HIS A 17 -2.44 -0.32 20.85
N GLU A 18 -2.58 -0.79 19.60
CA GLU A 18 -3.08 -2.15 19.32
C GLU A 18 -2.19 -2.97 18.36
N ALA A 19 -1.43 -2.31 17.48
CA ALA A 19 -0.62 -3.01 16.48
C ALA A 19 0.57 -3.77 17.11
N PRO A 20 0.90 -4.97 16.62
CA PRO A 20 2.12 -5.68 17.03
C PRO A 20 3.37 -4.94 16.51
N ASP A 21 4.55 -5.22 17.11
CA ASP A 21 5.84 -4.71 16.62
C ASP A 21 6.27 -5.43 15.33
N ALA A 22 5.63 -5.08 14.21
CA ALA A 22 5.95 -5.57 12.88
C ALA A 22 6.45 -4.41 12.01
N LYS A 23 7.72 -4.45 11.61
CA LYS A 23 8.39 -3.41 10.82
C LYS A 23 9.36 -4.03 9.82
N SER A 24 9.50 -3.38 8.67
CA SER A 24 10.51 -3.71 7.66
C SER A 24 11.26 -2.44 7.25
N THR A 25 12.49 -2.61 6.78
CA THR A 25 13.30 -1.55 6.16
C THR A 25 13.20 -1.55 4.64
N ASP A 26 12.45 -2.49 4.05
CA ASP A 26 12.23 -2.57 2.61
C ASP A 26 11.41 -1.37 2.10
N ALA A 27 11.55 -1.05 0.83
CA ALA A 27 10.75 -0.02 0.18
C ALA A 27 9.26 -0.41 0.11
N ASN A 28 8.38 0.58 -0.05
CA ASN A 28 6.95 0.31 -0.26
C ASN A 28 6.74 -0.44 -1.58
N ILE A 29 5.95 -1.51 -1.52
CA ILE A 29 5.65 -2.38 -2.65
C ILE A 29 4.15 -2.38 -2.96
N ALA A 30 3.81 -2.37 -4.25
CA ALA A 30 2.45 -2.61 -4.72
C ALA A 30 2.28 -4.06 -5.18
N TYR A 31 1.12 -4.65 -4.85
CA TYR A 31 0.76 -6.00 -5.30
C TYR A 31 -0.47 -5.99 -6.20
N CYS A 32 -0.48 -6.90 -7.17
CA CYS A 32 -1.66 -7.24 -7.98
C CYS A 32 -1.93 -8.76 -7.92
N MET A 33 -3.19 -9.16 -8.13
CA MET A 33 -3.55 -10.59 -8.16
C MET A 33 -3.17 -11.26 -9.49
N ALA A 34 -3.09 -10.47 -10.55
CA ALA A 34 -2.68 -10.92 -11.88
C ALA A 34 -1.93 -9.81 -12.59
N MET A 35 -0.79 -10.16 -13.19
CA MET A 35 -0.01 -9.26 -14.03
C MET A 35 -0.70 -9.13 -15.39
N THR A 36 -1.73 -8.27 -15.43
CA THR A 36 -2.48 -7.96 -16.64
C THR A 36 -1.94 -6.67 -17.27
N PRO A 37 -2.15 -6.44 -18.58
CA PRO A 37 -1.75 -5.18 -19.21
C PRO A 37 -2.34 -3.93 -18.53
N GLY A 38 -3.55 -4.04 -17.97
CA GLY A 38 -4.17 -2.95 -17.21
C GLY A 38 -3.48 -2.68 -15.87
N ALA A 39 -3.00 -3.72 -15.18
CA ALA A 39 -2.23 -3.55 -13.94
C ALA A 39 -0.86 -2.91 -14.22
N GLU A 40 -0.17 -3.35 -15.27
CA GLU A 40 1.12 -2.79 -15.69
C GLU A 40 1.01 -1.29 -16.03
N GLN A 41 -0.09 -0.87 -16.66
CA GLN A 41 -0.36 0.55 -16.98
C GLN A 41 -0.46 1.45 -15.73
N LEU A 42 -0.70 0.89 -14.55
CA LEU A 42 -0.77 1.65 -13.30
C LEU A 42 0.62 1.97 -12.73
N LEU A 43 1.67 1.25 -13.13
CA LEU A 43 3.02 1.42 -12.59
C LEU A 43 3.51 2.89 -12.53
N PRO A 44 3.42 3.71 -13.59
CA PRO A 44 3.88 5.10 -13.52
C PRO A 44 3.10 5.96 -12.51
N VAL A 45 1.81 5.63 -12.28
CA VAL A 45 1.01 6.31 -11.26
C VAL A 45 1.42 5.82 -9.87
N LEU A 46 1.59 4.51 -9.68
CA LEU A 46 2.03 3.92 -8.41
C LEU A 46 3.39 4.45 -7.95
N GLN A 47 4.33 4.64 -8.89
CA GLN A 47 5.63 5.26 -8.61
C GLN A 47 5.49 6.70 -8.10
N ARG A 48 4.53 7.47 -8.61
CA ARG A 48 4.22 8.82 -8.07
C ARG A 48 3.59 8.80 -6.68
N TYR A 49 2.95 7.69 -6.29
CA TYR A 49 2.43 7.47 -4.95
C TYR A 49 3.48 6.88 -3.98
N GLY A 50 4.69 6.60 -4.46
CA GLY A 50 5.80 6.10 -3.64
C GLY A 50 5.94 4.57 -3.62
N PHE A 51 5.35 3.85 -4.57
CA PHE A 51 5.56 2.41 -4.76
C PHE A 51 6.50 2.18 -5.94
N GLU A 52 7.71 1.70 -5.67
CA GLU A 52 8.75 1.56 -6.70
C GLU A 52 8.46 0.44 -7.69
N THR A 53 7.89 -0.66 -7.18
CA THR A 53 7.65 -1.90 -7.91
C THR A 53 6.18 -2.35 -7.82
N LEU A 54 5.76 -3.11 -8.83
CA LEU A 54 4.49 -3.82 -8.87
C LEU A 54 4.77 -5.31 -9.05
N GLU A 55 4.32 -6.13 -8.08
CA GLU A 55 4.52 -7.58 -8.09
C GLU A 55 3.20 -8.35 -8.15
N LYS A 56 3.23 -9.55 -8.73
CA LYS A 56 2.08 -10.47 -8.67
C LYS A 56 2.13 -11.22 -7.34
N LEU A 57 1.08 -11.12 -6.54
CA LEU A 57 0.93 -11.89 -5.31
C LEU A 57 0.47 -13.32 -5.63
N ALA A 58 1.13 -14.32 -5.05
CA ALA A 58 0.71 -15.72 -5.12
C ALA A 58 -0.39 -15.96 -4.08
N VAL A 59 -1.65 -15.88 -4.52
CA VAL A 59 -2.85 -16.14 -3.72
C VAL A 59 -3.45 -17.49 -4.09
#